data_AF-A0A963PG39-F1
#
_entry.id   AF-A0A963PG39-F1
#
_cell.length_a   1.000
_cell.length_b   1.000
_cell.length_c   1.000
_cell.angle_alpha   90.00
_cell.angle_beta   90.00
_cell.angle_gamma   90.00
#
_symmetry.space_group_name_H-M   'P 1'
#
loop_
_entity.id
_entity.type
_entity.pdbx_description
1 polymer ?
#
loop_
_entity_poly.entity_id
_entity_poly.type
_entity_poly.pdbx_seq_one_letter_code
_entity_poly.pdbx_strand_id
1 'polypeptide(L)'
;MTPQPTPSVSLPVNLVADVQDALLMAMTDLKRLEGLLDHATGNLLERFSTANHALGNLSTQKDTDDLLSIRHSLHQAVTELQFHDMATQLIVHTGKVLQGCAWKLADESMEPEEGELPVCVDPTPDRPSPVTQNEMDAGSIDLF
;
A
#
# COMPACT_ATOMS: atom_id res chain seq x y z
N MET A 1 40.07 25.41 5.51
CA MET A 1 38.64 25.73 5.60
C MET A 1 38.04 24.76 6.61
N THR A 2 37.56 25.25 7.75
CA THR A 2 36.79 24.43 8.69
C THR A 2 35.43 24.11 8.06
N PRO A 3 34.95 22.86 8.10
CA PRO A 3 33.63 22.52 7.57
C PRO A 3 32.57 23.32 8.33
N GLN A 4 31.68 23.99 7.59
CA GLN A 4 30.57 24.72 8.18
C GLN A 4 29.60 23.70 8.79
N PRO A 5 29.20 23.84 10.06
CA PRO A 5 28.27 22.90 10.68
C PRO A 5 26.95 22.92 9.91
N THR A 6 26.45 21.73 9.57
CA THR A 6 25.13 21.55 8.97
C THR A 6 24.06 22.10 9.91
N PRO A 7 23.05 22.81 9.40
CA PRO A 7 21.98 23.32 10.26
C PRO A 7 21.26 22.15 10.93
N SER A 8 21.13 22.19 12.27
CA SER A 8 20.50 21.16 13.08
C SER A 8 19.42 21.76 14.00
N VAL A 9 18.47 20.92 14.42
CA VAL A 9 17.41 21.25 15.39
C VAL A 9 17.54 20.29 16.57
N SER A 10 17.56 20.82 17.79
CA SER A 10 17.55 20.00 19.02
C SER A 10 16.12 19.69 19.44
N LEU A 11 15.79 18.40 19.57
CA LEU A 11 14.48 17.93 20.01
C LEU A 11 14.61 17.16 21.33
N PRO A 12 13.63 17.29 22.26
CA PRO A 12 13.58 16.44 23.45
C PRO A 12 13.39 14.96 23.07
N VAL A 13 14.11 14.05 23.74
CA VAL A 13 14.04 12.59 23.45
C VAL A 13 12.63 12.03 23.63
N ASN A 14 11.88 12.52 24.62
CA ASN A 14 10.49 12.09 24.82
C ASN A 14 9.60 12.45 23.62
N LEU A 15 9.82 13.61 22.98
CA LEU A 15 9.09 13.99 21.77
C LEU A 15 9.47 13.10 20.59
N VAL A 16 10.75 12.72 20.47
CA VAL A 16 11.21 11.80 19.43
C VAL A 16 10.58 10.42 19.61
N ALA A 17 10.52 9.92 20.84
CA ALA A 17 9.85 8.67 21.19
C ALA A 17 8.35 8.70 20.87
N ASP A 18 7.64 9.78 21.23
CA ASP A 18 6.21 9.95 20.93
C ASP A 18 5.95 9.90 19.40
N VAL A 19 6.81 10.54 18.61
CA VAL A 19 6.72 10.50 17.13
C VAL A 19 7.02 9.11 16.59
N GLN A 20 8.04 8.44 17.11
CA GLN A 20 8.37 7.07 16.72
C GLN A 20 7.20 6.11 17.00
N ASP A 21 6.60 6.20 18.18
CA ASP A 21 5.44 5.37 18.56
C ASP A 21 4.24 5.64 17.64
N ALA A 22 3.98 6.92 17.31
CA ALA A 22 2.92 7.27 16.36
C ALA A 22 3.16 6.69 14.96
N LEU A 23 4.42 6.68 14.48
CA LEU A 23 4.79 6.06 13.19
C LEU A 23 4.58 4.54 13.22
N LEU A 24 4.98 3.86 14.29
CA LEU A 24 4.80 2.42 14.46
C LEU A 24 3.31 2.03 14.56
N MET A 25 2.50 2.87 15.22
CA MET A 25 1.05 2.71 15.26
C MET A 25 0.44 2.87 13.87
N ALA A 26 0.81 3.91 13.12
CA ALA A 26 0.36 4.12 11.76
C ALA A 26 0.73 2.94 10.83
N MET A 27 1.94 2.38 10.96
CA MET A 27 2.32 1.17 10.22
C MET A 27 1.42 -0.03 10.54
N THR A 28 1.09 -0.21 11.82
CA THR A 28 0.19 -1.30 12.26
C THR A 28 -1.19 -1.13 11.64
N ASP A 29 -1.71 0.10 11.60
CA ASP A 29 -2.99 0.42 10.99
C ASP A 29 -2.97 0.25 9.46
N LEU A 30 -1.89 0.64 8.78
CA LEU A 30 -1.71 0.40 7.35
C LEU A 30 -1.72 -1.10 7.02
N LYS A 31 -1.03 -1.92 7.80
CA LYS A 31 -1.05 -3.39 7.64
C LYS A 31 -2.45 -3.98 7.88
N ARG A 32 -3.20 -3.44 8.83
CA ARG A 32 -4.60 -3.84 9.05
C ARG A 32 -5.49 -3.42 7.89
N LEU A 33 -5.30 -2.21 7.37
CA LEU A 33 -6.04 -1.68 6.23
C LEU A 33 -5.79 -2.53 4.98
N GLU A 34 -4.54 -2.89 4.71
CA GLU A 34 -4.15 -3.83 3.64
C GLU A 34 -4.98 -5.13 3.72
N GLY A 35 -4.97 -5.80 4.87
CA GLY A 35 -5.72 -7.05 5.06
C GLY A 35 -7.24 -6.88 4.97
N LEU A 36 -7.79 -5.74 5.42
CA LEU A 36 -9.22 -5.45 5.29
C LEU A 36 -9.61 -5.26 3.82
N LEU A 37 -8.79 -4.57 3.04
CA LEU A 37 -9.02 -4.36 1.62
C LEU A 37 -8.89 -5.69 0.85
N ASP A 38 -7.86 -6.48 1.11
CA ASP A 38 -7.67 -7.80 0.48
C ASP A 38 -8.87 -8.72 0.74
N HIS A 39 -9.35 -8.79 1.98
CA HIS A 39 -10.52 -9.58 2.33
C HIS A 39 -11.81 -9.04 1.68
N ALA A 40 -12.01 -7.72 1.65
CA ALA A 40 -13.18 -7.11 1.01
C ALA A 40 -13.19 -7.36 -0.51
N THR A 41 -12.05 -7.17 -1.17
CA THR A 41 -11.87 -7.40 -2.61
C THR A 41 -12.02 -8.88 -2.96
N GLY A 42 -11.48 -9.79 -2.15
CA GLY A 42 -11.68 -11.23 -2.31
C GLY A 42 -13.15 -11.64 -2.25
N ASN A 43 -13.88 -11.16 -1.23
CA ASN A 43 -15.33 -11.40 -1.10
C ASN A 43 -16.12 -10.81 -2.27
N LEU A 44 -15.72 -9.63 -2.75
CA LEU A 44 -16.38 -8.98 -3.88
C LEU A 44 -16.20 -9.81 -5.16
N LEU A 45 -14.98 -10.32 -5.42
CA LEU A 45 -14.69 -11.16 -6.58
C LEU A 45 -15.43 -12.51 -6.53
N GLU A 46 -15.56 -13.12 -5.34
CA GLU A 46 -16.34 -14.35 -5.18
C GLU A 46 -17.83 -14.14 -5.44
N ARG A 47 -18.42 -13.10 -4.84
CA ARG A 47 -19.83 -12.72 -5.05
C ARG A 47 -20.09 -12.40 -6.51
N PHE A 48 -19.15 -11.73 -7.15
CA PHE A 48 -19.18 -11.42 -8.56
C PHE A 48 -19.18 -12.68 -9.43
N SER A 49 -18.25 -13.61 -9.19
CA SER A 49 -18.17 -14.88 -9.93
C SER A 49 -19.47 -15.69 -9.79
N THR A 50 -20.02 -15.72 -8.58
CA THR A 50 -21.31 -16.36 -8.28
C THR A 50 -22.46 -15.73 -9.07
N ALA A 51 -22.54 -14.40 -9.10
CA ALA A 51 -23.56 -13.69 -9.88
C ALA A 51 -23.41 -13.95 -11.38
N ASN A 52 -22.19 -13.93 -11.90
CA ASN A 52 -21.92 -14.19 -13.31
C ASN A 52 -22.30 -15.63 -13.71
N HIS A 53 -22.01 -16.62 -12.87
CA HIS A 53 -22.43 -18.01 -13.09
C HIS A 53 -23.96 -18.16 -13.06
N ALA A 54 -24.64 -17.49 -12.12
CA ALA A 54 -26.10 -17.49 -12.05
C ALA A 54 -26.74 -16.89 -13.32
N LEU A 55 -26.17 -15.80 -13.85
CA LEU A 55 -26.61 -15.20 -15.11
C LEU A 55 -26.36 -16.12 -16.31
N GLY A 56 -25.22 -16.82 -16.35
CA GLY A 56 -24.93 -17.83 -17.38
C GLY A 56 -25.89 -19.03 -17.37
N ASN A 57 -26.50 -19.34 -16.23
CA ASN A 57 -27.55 -20.37 -16.17
C ASN A 57 -28.89 -19.85 -16.73
N LEU A 58 -29.17 -18.56 -16.60
CA LEU A 58 -30.41 -17.91 -17.08
C LEU A 58 -30.43 -17.71 -18.60
N SER A 59 -29.27 -17.54 -19.25
CA SER A 59 -29.16 -17.36 -20.71
C SER A 59 -29.62 -18.58 -21.53
N THR A 60 -29.78 -19.76 -20.90
CA THR A 60 -30.43 -20.91 -21.53
C THR A 60 -31.90 -20.65 -21.90
N GLN A 61 -32.53 -19.59 -21.38
CA GLN A 61 -33.93 -19.23 -21.63
C GLN A 61 -34.15 -18.07 -22.61
N LYS A 62 -33.16 -17.73 -23.46
CA LYS A 62 -33.12 -16.66 -24.49
C LYS A 62 -32.31 -15.45 -23.98
N ASP A 63 -31.17 -15.21 -24.63
CA ASP A 63 -30.34 -14.03 -24.38
C ASP A 63 -31.16 -12.77 -24.65
N THR A 64 -31.40 -11.99 -23.59
CA THR A 64 -31.96 -10.64 -23.67
C THR A 64 -30.82 -9.63 -23.66
N ASP A 65 -31.00 -8.49 -24.34
CA ASP A 65 -29.99 -7.40 -24.34
C ASP A 65 -29.63 -6.94 -22.92
N ASP A 66 -30.58 -7.03 -21.99
CA ASP A 66 -30.37 -6.73 -20.57
C ASP A 66 -29.34 -7.67 -19.92
N LEU A 67 -29.37 -8.97 -20.22
CA LEU A 67 -28.39 -9.94 -19.69
C LEU A 67 -26.98 -9.67 -20.21
N LEU A 68 -26.86 -9.28 -21.49
CA LEU A 68 -25.59 -8.90 -22.09
C LEU A 68 -25.03 -7.60 -21.47
N SER A 69 -25.90 -6.61 -21.22
CA SER A 69 -25.55 -5.35 -20.56
C SER A 69 -25.06 -5.57 -19.12
N ILE A 70 -25.75 -6.43 -18.36
CA ILE A 70 -25.33 -6.80 -17.00
C ILE A 70 -23.97 -7.49 -17.04
N ARG A 71 -23.75 -8.46 -17.93
CA ARG A 71 -22.47 -9.16 -18.06
C ARG A 71 -21.32 -8.22 -18.45
N HIS A 72 -21.59 -7.25 -19.33
CA HIS A 72 -20.60 -6.24 -19.70
C HIS A 72 -20.24 -5.33 -18.52
N SER A 73 -21.25 -4.81 -17.81
CA SER A 73 -21.06 -3.96 -16.62
C SER A 73 -20.29 -4.71 -15.53
N LEU A 74 -20.58 -6.00 -15.39
CA LEU A 74 -19.86 -6.90 -14.51
C LEU A 74 -18.38 -7.00 -14.93
N HIS A 75 -18.07 -7.31 -16.19
CA HIS A 75 -16.68 -7.36 -16.65
C HIS A 75 -15.92 -6.05 -16.43
N GLN A 76 -16.57 -4.89 -16.66
CA GLN A 76 -15.96 -3.58 -16.38
C GLN A 76 -15.64 -3.40 -14.90
N ALA A 77 -16.54 -3.80 -14.00
CA ALA A 77 -16.28 -3.72 -12.56
C ALA A 77 -15.07 -4.57 -12.12
N VAL A 78 -14.80 -5.72 -12.76
CA VAL A 78 -13.59 -6.51 -12.49
C VAL A 78 -12.33 -5.80 -12.97
N THR A 79 -12.39 -5.13 -14.12
CA THR A 79 -11.29 -4.29 -14.60
C THR A 79 -11.00 -3.15 -13.62
N GLU A 80 -12.03 -2.52 -13.05
CA GLU A 80 -11.84 -1.50 -12.01
C GLU A 80 -11.22 -2.06 -10.71
N LEU A 81 -11.36 -3.36 -10.42
CA LEU A 81 -10.64 -3.98 -9.31
C LEU A 81 -9.13 -4.10 -9.54
N GLN A 82 -8.62 -3.83 -10.76
CA GLN A 82 -7.18 -3.73 -11.00
C GLN A 82 -6.56 -2.55 -10.23
N PHE A 83 -7.34 -1.54 -9.87
CA PHE A 83 -6.88 -0.45 -8.99
C PHE A 83 -6.63 -0.92 -7.54
N HIS A 84 -7.14 -2.09 -7.12
CA HIS A 84 -6.88 -2.67 -5.80
C HIS A 84 -5.40 -2.99 -5.62
N ASP A 85 -4.78 -3.65 -6.61
CA ASP A 85 -3.37 -4.02 -6.52
C ASP A 85 -2.48 -2.78 -6.36
N MET A 86 -2.77 -1.72 -7.13
CA MET A 86 -2.08 -0.44 -6.99
C MET A 86 -2.30 0.22 -5.62
N ALA A 87 -3.51 0.16 -5.08
CA ALA A 87 -3.81 0.70 -3.75
C ALA A 87 -3.03 -0.06 -2.67
N THR A 88 -2.98 -1.39 -2.74
CA THR A 88 -2.20 -2.24 -1.84
C THR A 88 -0.70 -1.94 -1.95
N GLN A 89 -0.16 -1.76 -3.16
CA GLN A 89 1.24 -1.37 -3.37
C GLN A 89 1.57 -0.01 -2.71
N LEU A 90 0.68 0.99 -2.83
CA LEU A 90 0.84 2.29 -2.19
C LEU A 90 0.80 2.20 -0.66
N ILE A 91 -0.08 1.37 -0.10
CA ILE A 91 -0.15 1.12 1.35
C ILE A 91 1.14 0.48 1.85
N VAL A 92 1.64 -0.55 1.16
CA VAL A 92 2.90 -1.23 1.51
C VAL A 92 4.09 -0.28 1.42
N HIS A 93 4.19 0.50 0.34
CA HIS A 93 5.26 1.50 0.18
C HIS A 93 5.22 2.55 1.28
N THR A 94 4.04 3.09 1.58
CA THR A 94 3.86 4.06 2.68
C THR A 94 4.31 3.46 4.01
N GLY A 95 3.94 2.20 4.28
CA GLY A 95 4.40 1.47 5.47
C GLY A 95 5.93 1.39 5.57
N LYS A 96 6.62 1.08 4.47
CA LYS A 96 8.10 1.04 4.41
C LYS A 96 8.74 2.42 4.64
N VAL A 97 8.14 3.48 4.09
CA VAL A 97 8.61 4.85 4.33
C VAL A 97 8.49 5.23 5.81
N LEU A 98 7.32 4.99 6.42
CA LEU A 98 7.11 5.27 7.84
C LEU A 98 8.04 4.45 8.74
N GLN A 99 8.26 3.17 8.40
CA GLN A 99 9.20 2.30 9.10
C GLN A 99 10.63 2.85 9.08
N GLY A 100 11.10 3.26 7.90
CA GLY A 100 12.42 3.86 7.78
C GLY A 100 12.56 5.19 8.53
N CYS A 101 11.50 5.99 8.60
CA CYS A 101 11.49 7.19 9.45
C CYS A 101 11.59 6.83 10.94
N ALA A 102 10.80 5.86 11.40
CA ALA A 102 10.81 5.42 12.80
C ALA A 102 12.19 4.88 13.24
N TRP A 103 12.86 4.13 12.36
CA TRP A 103 14.21 3.61 12.61
C TRP A 103 15.28 4.71 12.60
N LYS A 104 15.23 5.66 11.66
CA LYS A 104 16.15 6.80 11.66
C LYS A 104 16.02 7.64 12.94
N LEU A 105 14.78 7.86 13.41
CA LEU A 105 14.56 8.55 14.69
C LEU A 105 15.13 7.76 15.88
N ALA A 106 15.05 6.44 15.86
CA ALA A 106 15.66 5.59 16.90
C ALA A 106 17.19 5.77 16.91
N ASP A 107 17.81 5.61 15.75
CA ASP A 107 19.26 5.65 15.56
C ASP A 107 19.85 7.03 15.92
N GLU A 108 19.17 8.12 15.56
CA GLU A 108 19.63 9.48 15.88
C GLU A 108 19.40 9.89 17.34
N SER A 109 18.50 9.22 18.07
CA SER A 109 18.14 9.61 19.45
C SER A 109 18.78 8.76 20.54
N MET A 110 19.30 7.58 20.21
CA MET A 110 19.95 6.67 21.15
C MET A 110 21.47 6.72 20.99
N GLU A 111 22.20 6.80 22.10
CA GLU A 111 23.64 6.55 22.09
C GLU A 111 23.87 5.05 21.93
N PRO A 112 24.76 4.61 21.01
CA PRO A 112 25.06 3.18 20.85
C PRO A 112 25.68 2.63 22.14
N GLU A 113 25.16 1.51 22.64
CA GLU A 113 25.76 0.87 23.82
C GLU A 113 27.13 0.26 23.47
N GLU A 114 28.03 0.19 24.47
CA GLU A 114 29.40 -0.29 24.26
C GLU A 114 29.39 -1.77 23.85
N GLY A 115 29.68 -2.04 22.57
CA GLY A 115 29.66 -3.39 21.98
C GLY A 115 28.38 -3.74 21.19
N GLU A 116 27.46 -2.79 21.04
CA GLU A 116 26.25 -2.96 20.24
C GLU A 116 26.56 -2.93 18.74
N LEU A 117 26.05 -3.90 18.00
CA LEU A 117 26.17 -3.92 16.54
C LEU A 117 25.15 -2.94 15.94
N PRO A 118 25.52 -2.15 14.91
CA PRO A 118 24.57 -1.26 14.26
C PRO A 118 23.33 -2.03 13.82
N VAL A 119 22.14 -1.51 14.15
CA VAL A 119 20.89 -2.07 13.64
C VAL A 119 20.93 -1.96 12.12
N CYS A 120 20.88 -3.10 11.43
CA CYS A 120 20.77 -3.12 9.98
C CYS A 120 19.36 -2.63 9.62
N VAL A 121 19.23 -1.33 9.41
CA VAL A 121 17.99 -0.68 8.98
C VAL A 121 17.78 -1.03 7.50
N ASP A 122 16.65 -1.67 7.19
CA ASP A 122 16.27 -1.89 5.79
C ASP A 122 16.20 -0.53 5.07
N PRO A 123 16.83 -0.37 3.89
CA PRO A 123 16.93 0.93 3.25
C PRO A 123 15.53 1.49 2.98
N THR A 124 15.32 2.75 3.38
CA THR A 124 14.13 3.51 2.94
C THR A 124 14.01 3.40 1.43
N PRO A 125 12.81 3.14 0.87
CA PRO A 125 12.64 3.03 -0.58
C PRO A 125 13.23 4.26 -1.29
N ASP A 126 14.19 4.05 -2.19
CA ASP A 126 14.88 5.15 -2.89
C ASP A 126 13.98 5.92 -3.86
N ARG A 127 12.87 5.32 -4.29
CA ARG A 127 11.93 5.94 -5.24
C ARG A 127 10.78 6.64 -4.51
N PRO A 128 10.46 7.90 -4.89
CA PRO A 128 9.45 8.72 -4.21
C PRO A 128 8.02 8.20 -4.37
N SER A 129 7.74 7.38 -5.40
CA SER A 129 6.45 6.70 -5.57
C SER A 129 6.67 5.35 -6.25
N PRO A 130 5.99 4.27 -5.81
CA PRO A 130 6.00 2.99 -6.50
C PRO A 130 5.16 3.02 -7.80
N VAL A 131 4.27 4.01 -7.96
CA VAL A 131 3.40 4.18 -9.12
C VAL A 131 3.73 5.50 -9.84
N THR A 132 4.06 5.44 -11.13
CA THR A 132 4.21 6.63 -11.98
C THR A 132 2.98 6.82 -12.86
N GLN A 133 2.34 7.99 -12.79
CA GLN A 133 1.09 8.36 -13.50
C GLN A 133 1.10 8.22 -15.04
N ASN A 134 2.21 7.90 -15.69
CA ASN A 134 2.27 7.74 -17.14
C ASN A 134 1.66 6.41 -17.66
N GLU A 135 1.19 5.54 -16.78
CA GLU A 135 0.58 4.25 -17.14
C GLU A 135 -0.96 4.27 -17.12
N MET A 136 -1.58 5.39 -16.72
CA MET A 136 -3.05 5.52 -16.61
C MET A 136 -3.81 5.52 -17.96
N ASP A 137 -3.11 5.62 -19.11
CA ASP A 137 -3.75 5.78 -20.43
C ASP A 137 -3.39 4.63 -21.42
N ALA A 138 -2.65 3.62 -20.98
CA ALA A 138 -2.31 2.45 -21.79
C ALA A 138 -2.85 1.20 -21.08
N GLY A 139 -3.86 0.55 -21.65
CA GLY A 139 -4.56 -0.61 -21.08
C GLY A 139 -3.73 -1.89 -20.90
N SER A 140 -2.51 -1.80 -20.37
CA SER A 140 -1.67 -2.91 -19.91
C SER A 140 -0.60 -2.36 -18.97
N ILE A 141 -0.55 -2.89 -17.75
CA ILE A 141 0.42 -2.53 -16.70
C ILE A 141 1.49 -3.63 -16.66
N ASP A 142 2.76 -3.26 -16.76
CA ASP A 142 3.88 -4.15 -16.44
C ASP A 142 4.08 -4.17 -14.91
N LEU A 143 3.84 -5.32 -14.30
CA LEU A 143 4.07 -5.56 -12.87
C LEU A 143 5.56 -5.86 -12.64
N PHE A 144 6.21 -5.10 -11.74
CA PHE A 144 7.59 -5.38 -11.27
C PHE A 144 7.61 -6.34 -10.08
#